data_AF-A0A0B1RUU3-F1
#
_entry.id   AF-A0A0B1RUU3-F1
#
_cell.length_a   1.000
_cell.length_b   1.000
_cell.length_c   1.000
_cell.angle_alpha   90.00
_cell.angle_beta   90.00
_cell.angle_gamma   90.00
#
_symmetry.space_group_name_H-M   'P 1'
#
loop_
_entity.id
_entity.type
_entity.pdbx_description
1 polymer ?
#
loop_
_entity_poly.entity_id
_entity_poly.type
_entity_poly.pdbx_seq_one_letter_code
_entity_poly.pdbx_strand_id
1 'polypeptide(L)' 'MGGRWDFNRTVAQMSTKNKLTTIYETILKSEYDAHFAQDDTEALLQVCLAYGKEFLDYADNKAADFPF' A
#
# COMPACT_ATOMS: atom_id res chain seq x y z
N MET A 1 -12.82 17.15 -14.33
CA MET A 1 -13.06 17.66 -12.95
C MET A 1 -12.47 16.64 -12.01
N GLY A 2 -11.34 16.96 -11.36
CA GLY A 2 -10.70 16.05 -10.41
C GLY A 2 -11.55 15.97 -9.15
N GLY A 3 -12.00 14.76 -8.80
CA GLY A 3 -12.67 14.50 -7.53
C GLY A 3 -11.82 15.03 -6.38
N ARG A 4 -12.46 15.54 -5.35
CA ARG A 4 -11.79 16.07 -4.16
C ARG A 4 -11.30 14.89 -3.32
N TRP A 5 -10.23 14.24 -3.77
CA TRP A 5 -9.52 13.20 -3.05
C TRP A 5 -8.72 13.86 -1.91
N ASP A 6 -9.40 14.25 -0.84
CA ASP A 6 -8.69 14.65 0.38
C ASP A 6 -8.20 13.39 1.09
N PHE A 7 -6.93 13.05 0.84
CA PHE A 7 -6.24 11.98 1.55
C PHE A 7 -6.27 12.28 3.05
N ASN A 8 -7.04 11.50 3.81
CA ASN A 8 -7.15 11.66 5.27
C ASN A 8 -5.85 11.19 5.93
N ARG A 9 -4.86 12.09 5.95
CA ARG A 9 -3.51 11.87 6.47
C ARG A 9 -3.53 11.42 7.93
N THR A 10 -4.46 11.93 8.73
CA THR A 10 -4.58 11.60 10.16
C THR A 10 -4.98 10.14 10.36
N VAL A 11 -5.98 9.64 9.63
CA VAL A 11 -6.40 8.23 9.71
C VAL A 11 -5.31 7.30 9.16
N ALA A 12 -4.69 7.69 8.03
CA ALA A 12 -3.59 6.92 7.47
C ALA A 12 -2.43 6.77 8.47
N GLN A 13 -2.01 7.86 9.13
CA GLN A 13 -0.91 7.85 10.11
C GLN A 13 -1.23 7.09 11.40
N MET A 14 -2.50 7.03 11.82
CA MET A 14 -2.90 6.26 13.02
C MET A 14 -2.91 4.74 12.78
N SER A 15 -3.05 4.30 11.53
CA SER A 15 -3.08 2.88 11.16
C SER A 15 -1.75 2.35 10.59
N THR A 16 -0.75 3.20 10.35
CA THR A 16 0.56 2.82 9.82
C THR A 16 1.44 2.15 10.88
N LYS A 17 0.98 1.05 11.49
CA LYS A 17 1.84 0.24 12.38
C LYS A 17 3.07 -0.29 11.64
N ASN A 18 3.01 -0.41 10.31
CA ASN A 18 4.11 -0.88 9.49
C ASN A 18 4.39 0.12 8.36
N LYS A 19 5.59 0.70 8.34
CA LYS A 19 6.08 1.52 7.21
C LYS A 19 6.30 0.63 5.99
N LEU A 20 6.14 1.16 4.77
CA LEU A 20 6.40 0.40 3.55
C LEU A 20 7.81 -0.21 3.54
N THR A 21 8.83 0.56 3.96
CA THR A 21 10.20 0.08 4.21
C THR A 21 10.23 -1.20 5.05
N THR A 22 9.59 -1.17 6.23
CA THR A 22 9.56 -2.32 7.15
C THR A 22 8.87 -3.53 6.54
N ILE A 23 7.75 -3.32 5.84
CA ILE A 23 7.01 -4.42 5.20
C ILE A 23 7.86 -5.02 4.06
N TYR A 24 8.42 -4.16 3.22
CA TYR A 24 9.23 -4.54 2.06
C TYR A 24 10.43 -5.37 2.47
N GLU A 25 11.26 -4.86 3.38
CA GLU A 25 12.46 -5.55 3.87
C GLU A 25 12.12 -6.86 4.60
N THR A 26 10.99 -6.90 5.32
CA THR A 26 10.55 -8.10 6.03
C THR A 26 10.10 -9.20 5.07
N ILE A 27 9.33 -8.85 4.03
CA ILE A 27 8.70 -9.82 3.12
C ILE A 27 9.65 -10.25 2.02
N LEU A 28 10.35 -9.30 1.40
CA LEU A 28 11.20 -9.56 0.24
C LEU A 28 12.66 -9.85 0.60
N LYS A 29 13.05 -9.62 1.88
CA LYS A 29 14.44 -9.80 2.35
C LYS A 29 15.46 -9.00 1.51
N SER A 30 15.02 -7.86 0.99
CA SER A 30 15.81 -6.92 0.19
C SER A 30 15.71 -5.52 0.77
N GLU A 31 16.76 -4.72 0.60
CA GLU A 31 16.79 -3.32 1.04
C GLU A 31 15.77 -2.48 0.27
N TYR A 32 15.12 -1.57 0.98
CA TYR A 32 14.20 -0.60 0.40
C TYR A 32 14.94 0.71 0.09
N ASP A 33 15.10 1.02 -1.19
CA ASP A 33 15.80 2.23 -1.65
C ASP A 33 14.92 3.02 -2.64
N ALA A 34 13.93 3.72 -2.09
CA ALA A 34 12.99 4.54 -2.87
C ALA A 34 13.27 6.03 -2.66
N HIS A 35 13.32 6.80 -3.76
CA HIS A 35 13.52 8.25 -3.74
C HIS A 35 12.44 9.01 -4.51
N PHE A 36 11.66 8.30 -5.32
CA PHE A 36 10.55 8.84 -6.08
C PHE A 36 9.25 8.10 -5.79
N ALA A 37 8.12 8.77 -6.01
CA ALA A 37 6.79 8.17 -5.82
C ALA A 37 6.56 6.93 -6.71
N GLN A 38 7.26 6.86 -7.86
CA GLN A 38 7.24 5.66 -8.71
C GLN A 38 7.87 4.47 -7.98
N ASP A 39 9.01 4.67 -7.31
CA ASP A 39 9.72 3.62 -6.57
C ASP A 39 8.87 3.15 -5.38
N ASP A 40 8.22 4.08 -4.65
CA ASP A 40 7.27 3.74 -3.59
C ASP A 40 6.11 2.88 -4.14
N THR A 41 5.63 3.20 -5.34
CA THR A 41 4.53 2.47 -5.99
C THR A 41 4.98 1.08 -6.43
N GLU A 42 6.16 0.95 -7.02
CA GLU A 42 6.72 -0.33 -7.42
C GLU A 42 6.95 -1.22 -6.19
N ALA A 43 7.54 -0.69 -5.14
CA ALA A 43 7.78 -1.44 -3.91
C ALA A 43 6.48 -1.92 -3.25
N LEU A 44 5.43 -1.07 -3.27
CA LEU A 44 4.10 -1.47 -2.81
C LEU A 44 3.52 -2.62 -3.66
N LEU A 45 3.64 -2.54 -4.99
CA LEU A 45 3.18 -3.60 -5.89
C LEU A 45 3.92 -4.91 -5.63
N GLN A 46 5.24 -4.86 -5.47
CA GLN A 46 6.06 -6.05 -5.17
C GLN A 46 5.64 -6.71 -3.84
N VAL A 47 5.35 -5.92 -2.81
CA VAL A 47 4.79 -6.42 -1.54
C VAL A 47 3.44 -7.10 -1.75
N CYS A 48 2.50 -6.47 -2.47
CA CYS A 48 1.19 -7.06 -2.76
C CYS A 48 1.31 -8.38 -3.53
N LEU A 49 2.20 -8.43 -4.52
CA LEU A 49 2.46 -9.63 -5.32
C LEU A 49 3.05 -10.78 -4.48
N ALA A 50 3.91 -10.48 -3.51
CA ALA A 50 4.50 -11.49 -2.63
C ALA A 50 3.45 -12.22 -1.76
N TYR A 51 2.37 -11.55 -1.36
CA TYR A 51 1.24 -12.17 -0.69
C TYR A 51 0.30 -12.93 -1.65
N GLY A 52 0.34 -12.62 -2.94
CA GLY A 52 -0.39 -13.35 -3.98
C GLY A 52 -1.89 -13.40 -3.73
N LYS A 53 -2.46 -14.62 -3.76
CA LYS A 53 -3.92 -14.82 -3.67
C LYS A 53 -4.52 -14.28 -2.37
N GLU A 54 -3.81 -14.39 -1.25
CA GLU A 54 -4.32 -13.93 0.05
C GLU A 54 -4.56 -12.40 0.05
N PHE A 55 -3.70 -11.66 -0.65
CA PHE A 55 -3.90 -10.23 -0.83
C PHE A 55 -5.11 -9.93 -1.72
N LEU A 56 -5.31 -10.69 -2.80
CA LEU A 56 -6.48 -10.54 -3.66
C LEU A 56 -7.78 -10.84 -2.89
N ASP A 57 -7.82 -11.94 -2.14
CA ASP A 57 -8.95 -12.31 -1.32
C ASP A 57 -9.23 -11.22 -0.25
N TYR A 58 -8.17 -10.66 0.37
CA TYR A 58 -8.34 -9.53 1.29
C TYR A 58 -8.92 -8.30 0.61
N ALA A 59 -8.38 -7.91 -0.56
CA ALA A 59 -8.82 -6.74 -1.31
C ALA A 59 -10.30 -6.87 -1.71
N ASP A 60 -10.71 -8.02 -2.23
CA ASP A 60 -12.09 -8.28 -2.64
C ASP A 60 -13.06 -8.21 -1.44
N ASN A 61 -12.66 -8.71 -0.27
CA ASN A 61 -13.51 -8.72 0.93
C ASN A 61 -13.52 -7.39 1.70
N LYS A 62 -12.55 -6.50 1.47
CA LYS A 62 -12.38 -5.25 2.22
C LYS A 62 -12.46 -4.00 1.36
N ALA A 63 -12.64 -4.15 0.04
CA ALA A 63 -12.91 -3.02 -0.85
C ALA A 63 -14.12 -2.25 -0.32
N ALA A 64 -13.93 -0.95 -0.11
CA ALA A 64 -15.05 -0.06 0.14
C ALA A 64 -15.74 0.22 -1.19
N ASP A 65 -17.08 0.14 -1.19
CA ASP A 65 -17.87 0.64 -2.32
C ASP A 65 -17.52 2.10 -2.54
N PHE A 66 -17.04 2.41 -3.75
CA PHE A 66 -16.70 3.78 -4.11
C PHE A 66 -17.97 4.46 -4.63
N PRO A 67 -18.54 5.45 -3.90
CA PRO A 67 -19.70 6.18 -4.39
C PRO A 67 -19.21 7.10 -5.50
N PHE A 68 -19.66 6.84 -6.72
CA PHE A 68 -19.45 7.70 -7.88
C PHE A 68 -20.02 9.10 -7.65
#